data_AF-A0AAN0N3G7-F1
#
_entry.id   AF-A0AAN0N3G7-F1
#
_cell.length_a   1.000
_cell.length_b   1.000
_cell.length_c   1.000
_cell.angle_alpha   90.00
_cell.angle_beta   90.00
_cell.angle_gamma   90.00
#
_symmetry.space_group_name_H-M   'P 1'
#
loop_
_entity.id
_entity.type
_entity.pdbx_description
1 polymer ?
#
loop_
_entity_poly.entity_id
_entity_poly.type
_entity_poly.pdbx_seq_one_letter_code
_entity_poly.pdbx_strand_id
1 'polypeptide(L)' 'MPTARKKRVVRDERTGLPMREVRLLALDARDPEVRKRIAEQVAALDPEHEAESIRWIEAVSEFDDPDTWTE' A
#
# COMPACT_ATOMS: atom_id res chain seq x y z
N MET A 1 21.72 -5.86 30.82
CA MET A 1 20.37 -5.78 30.23
C MET A 1 20.33 -4.61 29.27
N PRO A 2 20.04 -4.80 27.97
CA PRO A 2 19.87 -3.66 27.08
C PRO A 2 18.53 -2.99 27.39
N THR A 3 18.56 -1.73 27.78
CA THR A 3 17.37 -0.92 28.04
C THR A 3 16.65 -0.65 26.73
N ALA A 4 15.35 -0.93 26.68
CA ALA A 4 14.53 -0.65 25.50
C ALA A 4 14.61 0.83 25.14
N ARG A 5 15.08 1.14 23.92
CA ARG A 5 15.18 2.50 23.41
C ARG A 5 13.77 3.11 23.35
N LYS A 6 13.54 4.27 23.95
CA LYS A 6 12.22 4.93 23.97
C LYS A 6 11.76 5.18 22.52
N LYS A 7 10.63 4.59 22.12
CA LYS A 7 10.03 4.85 20.80
C LYS A 7 9.57 6.30 20.74
N ARG A 8 9.98 7.02 19.70
CA ARG A 8 9.52 8.40 19.42
C ARG A 8 8.04 8.34 19.03
N VAL A 9 7.20 9.10 19.73
CA VAL A 9 5.78 9.24 19.40
C VAL A 9 5.68 10.05 18.11
N VAL A 10 5.16 9.43 17.05
CA VAL A 10 4.83 10.13 15.79
C VAL A 10 3.54 10.90 16.02
N ARG A 11 3.49 12.14 15.54
CA ARG A 11 2.33 13.04 15.67
C ARG A 11 1.80 13.35 14.29
N ASP A 12 0.48 13.45 14.20
CA ASP A 12 -0.20 13.91 12.99
C ASP A 12 0.11 15.40 12.77
N GLU A 13 0.59 15.77 11.58
CA GLU A 13 1.05 17.14 11.31
C GLU A 13 -0.10 18.15 11.26
N ARG A 14 -1.32 17.71 10.94
CA ARG A 14 -2.51 18.56 10.80
C ARG A 14 -3.17 18.86 12.15
N THR A 15 -3.15 17.90 13.07
CA THR A 15 -3.88 17.96 14.35
C THR A 15 -2.96 18.05 15.56
N GLY A 16 -1.66 17.73 15.42
CA GLY A 16 -0.67 17.69 16.50
C GLY A 16 -0.87 16.52 17.49
N LEU A 17 -1.92 15.72 17.29
CA LEU A 17 -2.26 14.61 18.16
C LEU A 17 -1.29 13.44 17.95
N PRO A 18 -0.96 12.66 19.00
CA PRO A 18 -0.22 11.41 18.83
C PRO A 18 -0.95 10.52 17.82
N MET A 19 -0.24 10.06 16.79
CA MET A 19 -0.80 9.03 15.92
C MET A 19 -1.12 7.81 16.77
N ARG A 20 -2.37 7.34 16.66
CA ARG A 20 -2.78 6.09 17.30
C ARG A 20 -1.93 4.97 16.73
N GLU A 21 -1.32 4.15 17.58
CA GLU A 21 -0.54 2.99 17.14
C GLU A 21 -1.48 2.03 16.37
N VAL A 22 -1.41 2.05 15.05
CA VAL A 22 -2.09 1.05 14.22
C VAL A 22 -1.15 -0.15 14.14
N ARG A 23 -1.45 -1.18 14.93
CA ARG A 23 -0.79 -2.48 14.78
C ARG A 23 -1.43 -3.20 13.61
N LEU A 24 -0.84 -3.04 12.43
CA LEU A 24 -1.19 -3.85 11.27
C LEU A 24 -0.85 -5.31 11.61
N LEU A 25 -1.88 -6.15 11.69
CA LEU A 25 -1.72 -7.60 11.66
C LEU A 25 -1.48 -7.99 10.20
N ALA A 26 -0.23 -7.83 9.76
CA ALA A 26 0.19 -8.30 8.45
C ALA A 26 0.52 -9.80 8.54
N LEU A 27 0.07 -10.56 7.55
CA LEU A 27 0.53 -11.92 7.34
C LEU A 27 2.03 -11.89 7.02
N ASP A 28 2.79 -12.88 7.51
CA ASP A 28 4.20 -13.01 7.13
C ASP A 28 4.30 -13.44 5.66
N ALA A 29 4.83 -12.58 4.81
CA ALA A 29 5.00 -12.87 3.38
C ALA A 29 6.02 -14.00 3.09
N ARG A 30 6.79 -14.43 4.08
CA ARG A 30 7.69 -15.59 3.98
C ARG A 30 7.03 -16.90 4.36
N ASP A 31 5.86 -16.86 4.99
CA ASP A 31 5.13 -18.04 5.39
C ASP A 31 4.69 -18.83 4.14
N PRO A 32 4.95 -20.16 4.07
CA PRO A 32 4.61 -20.98 2.92
C PRO A 32 3.11 -21.01 2.60
N GLU A 33 2.24 -20.98 3.61
CA GLU A 33 0.79 -21.02 3.43
C GLU A 33 0.28 -19.67 2.91
N VAL A 34 0.84 -18.57 3.40
CA VAL A 34 0.56 -17.22 2.88
C VAL A 34 0.95 -17.14 1.40
N ARG A 35 2.11 -17.66 1.03
CA ARG A 35 2.57 -17.69 -0.38
C ARG A 35 1.66 -18.53 -1.26
N LYS A 36 1.26 -19.72 -0.79
CA LYS A 36 0.33 -20.59 -1.51
C LYS A 36 -1.00 -19.88 -1.76
N ARG A 37 -1.58 -19.28 -0.72
CA ARG A 37 -2.81 -18.50 -0.82
C ARG A 37 -2.69 -17.34 -1.81
N ILE A 38 -1.57 -16.60 -1.78
CA ILE A 38 -1.33 -15.51 -2.75
C ILE A 38 -1.28 -16.08 -4.17
N ALA A 39 -0.58 -17.18 -4.40
CA ALA A 39 -0.48 -17.79 -5.72
C ALA A 39 -1.86 -18.23 -6.26
N GLU A 40 -2.70 -18.84 -5.42
CA GLU A 40 -4.07 -19.22 -5.78
C GLU A 40 -4.93 -17.99 -6.13
N GLN A 41 -4.81 -16.91 -5.36
CA GLN A 41 -5.54 -15.67 -5.63
C GLN A 41 -5.08 -15.01 -6.92
N VAL A 42 -3.77 -14.95 -7.17
CA VAL A 42 -3.21 -14.40 -8.41
C VAL A 42 -3.65 -15.23 -9.61
N ALA A 43 -3.66 -16.56 -9.50
CA ALA A 43 -4.11 -17.45 -10.58
C ALA A 43 -5.62 -17.30 -10.90
N ALA A 44 -6.42 -16.79 -9.98
CA ALA A 44 -7.84 -16.54 -10.16
C ALA A 44 -8.17 -15.14 -10.71
N LEU A 45 -7.16 -14.30 -10.95
CA LEU A 45 -7.38 -12.97 -11.53
C LEU A 45 -7.76 -13.06 -13.00
N ASP A 46 -8.62 -12.14 -13.43
CA ASP A 46 -9.04 -11.97 -14.82
C ASP A 46 -8.17 -10.88 -15.48
N PRO A 47 -7.39 -11.23 -16.52
CA PRO A 47 -6.56 -10.26 -17.23
C PRO A 47 -7.35 -9.10 -17.85
N GLU A 48 -8.62 -9.30 -18.22
CA GLU A 48 -9.44 -8.24 -18.82
C GLU A 48 -9.84 -7.21 -17.76
N HIS A 49 -10.24 -7.67 -16.58
CA HIS A 49 -10.53 -6.77 -15.44
C HIS A 49 -9.27 -6.05 -14.95
N GLU A 50 -8.10 -6.71 -14.96
CA GLU A 50 -6.83 -6.05 -14.65
C GLU A 50 -6.55 -4.92 -15.65
N ALA A 51 -6.66 -5.20 -16.95
CA ALA A 51 -6.41 -4.21 -17.99
C ALA A 51 -7.43 -3.04 -17.94
N GLU A 52 -8.69 -3.32 -17.63
CA GLU A 52 -9.70 -2.27 -17.41
C GLU A 52 -9.35 -1.38 -16.23
N SER A 53 -8.95 -1.99 -15.11
CA SER A 53 -8.56 -1.26 -13.90
C SER A 53 -7.36 -0.35 -14.15
N ILE A 54 -6.34 -0.85 -14.88
CA ILE A 54 -5.16 -0.06 -15.25
C ILE A 54 -5.55 1.14 -16.10
N ARG A 55 -6.36 0.95 -17.16
CA ARG A 55 -6.82 2.05 -18.02
C ARG A 55 -7.59 3.10 -17.24
N TRP A 56 -8.43 2.68 -16.29
CA TRP A 56 -9.15 3.62 -15.44
C TRP A 56 -8.21 4.42 -14.55
N ILE A 57 -7.23 3.77 -13.90
CA ILE A 57 -6.22 4.43 -13.06
C ILE A 57 -5.45 5.47 -13.86
N GLU A 58 -5.00 5.12 -15.06
CA GLU A 58 -4.30 6.04 -15.96
C GLU A 58 -5.18 7.24 -16.32
N ALA A 59 -6.43 7.00 -16.73
CA ALA A 59 -7.35 8.05 -17.13
C ALA A 59 -7.74 9.04 -16.01
N VAL A 60 -7.63 8.64 -14.75
CA VAL A 60 -7.92 9.53 -13.59
C VAL A 60 -6.65 10.04 -12.90
N SER A 61 -5.47 9.64 -13.39
CA SER A 61 -4.19 10.11 -12.87
C SER A 61 -3.93 11.54 -13.32
N GLU A 62 -3.58 12.42 -12.39
CA GLU A 62 -3.16 13.82 -12.66
C GLU A 62 -1.93 13.89 -13.60
N PHE A 63 -1.20 12.79 -13.73
CA PHE A 63 0.01 12.68 -14.55
C PHE A 63 -0.26 12.39 -16.04
N ASP A 64 -1.52 12.13 -16.43
CA ASP A 64 -1.92 11.97 -17.84
C ASP A 64 -2.53 13.26 -18.43
N ASP A 65 -2.35 14.39 -17.74
CA ASP A 65 -2.71 15.70 -18.28
C ASP A 65 -1.68 16.15 -19.33
N PRO A 66 -2.04 16.20 -20.63
CA PRO A 66 -1.12 16.57 -21.70
C PRO A 66 -0.55 17.99 -21.55
N ASP A 67 -1.16 18.84 -20.71
CA ASP A 67 -0.70 20.20 -20.46
C ASP A 67 0.39 20.29 -19.35
N THR A 68 0.71 19.18 -18.66
CA THR A 68 1.72 19.16 -17.58
C THR A 68 3.16 18.95 -18.05
N TRP A 69 3.39 18.64 -19.33
CA TRP A 69 4.72 18.36 -19.90
C TRP A 69 5.21 19.40 -20.93
N THR A 70 4.66 20.62 -20.92
CA THR A 70 5.18 21.75 -21.71
C THR A 70 5.74 22.85 -20.82
N GLU A 71 6.98 22.69 -20.34
CA GLU A 71 7.88 23.77 -19.91
C GLU A 71 9.35 23.42 -20.22
#